data_AF-A0A5B7ACC3-F1
#
_entry.id   AF-A0A5B7ACC3-F1
#
_cell.length_a   1.000
_cell.length_b   1.000
_cell.length_c   1.000
_cell.angle_alpha   90.00
_cell.angle_beta   90.00
_cell.angle_gamma   90.00
#
_symmetry.space_group_name_H-M   'P 1'
#
loop_
_entity.id
_entity.type
_entity.pdbx_description
1 polymer ?
#
loop_
_entity_poly.entity_id
_entity_poly.type
_entity_poly.pdbx_seq_one_letter_code
_entity_poly.pdbx_strand_id
1 'polypeptide(L)'
;EVMALLQQGNQNRTTEPTRANETSSRSHAILQVLVEYQVKDASNNVVNRVGKLSLIDLAGSERALATDQRSLRSLEGANINRSLLALSSCINALVEGKKHIPYRNSK
;
A
#
# COMPACT_ATOMS: atom_id res chain seq x y z
N GLU A 1 17.74 9.28 12.53
CA GLU A 1 17.49 9.71 11.13
C GLU A 1 16.28 9.03 10.50
N VAL A 2 16.25 7.69 10.37
CA VAL A 2 15.11 6.95 9.78
C VAL A 2 13.78 7.23 10.47
N MET A 3 13.73 7.24 11.82
CA MET A 3 12.51 7.56 12.56
C MET A 3 11.97 8.97 12.30
N ALA A 4 12.85 9.94 12.04
CA ALA A 4 12.44 11.30 11.71
C ALA A 4 11.81 11.37 10.31
N LEU A 5 12.40 10.65 9.34
CA LEU A 5 11.82 10.52 7.98
C LEU A 5 10.46 9.81 8.01
N LEU A 6 10.30 8.79 8.86
CA LEU A 6 9.00 8.13 9.07
C LEU A 6 7.97 9.08 9.68
N GLN A 7 8.37 9.85 10.68
CA GLN A 7 7.49 10.83 11.32
C GLN A 7 7.06 11.93 10.35
N GLN A 8 7.99 12.44 9.54
CA GLN A 8 7.69 13.40 8.46
C GLN A 8 6.77 12.79 7.39
N GLY A 9 7.01 11.53 6.99
CA GLY A 9 6.15 10.81 6.06
C GLY A 9 4.72 10.65 6.58
N ASN A 10 4.58 10.35 7.87
CA ASN A 10 3.28 10.25 8.54
C ASN A 10 2.58 11.61 8.65
N GLN A 11 3.31 12.71 8.88
CA GLN A 11 2.73 14.06 8.89
C GLN A 11 2.21 14.50 7.52
N ASN A 12 2.88 14.09 6.44
CA ASN A 12 2.46 14.36 5.07
C ASN A 12 1.30 13.45 4.60
N ARG A 13 0.96 12.41 5.37
CA ARG A 13 -0.13 11.50 5.04
C ARG A 13 -1.46 12.19 5.35
N THR A 14 -2.36 12.20 4.37
CA THR A 14 -3.74 12.64 4.56
C THR A 14 -4.42 11.70 5.55
N THR A 15 -4.67 12.22 6.76
CA THR A 15 -5.32 11.52 7.86
C THR A 15 -6.52 12.38 8.27
N GLU A 16 -7.69 12.05 7.71
CA GLU A 16 -8.95 12.70 8.10
C GLU A 16 -9.72 11.76 9.03
N PRO A 17 -10.06 12.19 10.26
CA PRO A 17 -10.81 11.35 11.18
C PRO A 17 -12.20 11.05 10.62
N THR A 18 -12.61 9.79 10.70
CA THR A 18 -14.00 9.39 10.46
C THR A 18 -14.68 9.14 11.80
N ARG A 19 -16.02 9.19 11.85
CA ARG A 19 -16.79 8.79 13.04
C ARG A 19 -16.54 7.33 13.48
N ALA A 20 -15.81 6.53 12.69
CA ALA A 20 -15.52 5.13 12.95
C ALA A 20 -14.03 4.83 13.22
N ASN A 21 -13.09 5.73 12.90
CA ASN A 21 -11.66 5.58 13.18
C ASN A 21 -10.93 6.93 13.10
N GLU A 22 -10.16 7.24 14.14
CA GLU A 22 -9.58 8.57 14.38
C GLU A 22 -8.15 8.73 13.81
N THR A 23 -7.48 7.64 13.38
CA THR A 23 -6.01 7.71 13.19
C THR A 23 -5.46 7.08 11.90
N SER A 24 -6.23 6.31 11.11
CA SER A 24 -5.66 5.57 9.96
C SER A 24 -6.47 5.46 8.66
N SER A 25 -7.73 5.87 8.58
CA SER A 25 -8.68 5.15 7.71
C SER A 25 -8.85 5.60 6.25
N ARG A 26 -7.97 6.42 5.64
CA ARG A 26 -8.30 7.01 4.32
C ARG A 26 -7.23 7.02 3.22
N SER A 27 -6.01 6.58 3.51
CA SER A 27 -4.94 6.48 2.51
C SER A 27 -4.15 5.20 2.71
N HIS A 28 -3.66 4.62 1.62
CA HIS A 28 -2.68 3.53 1.65
C HIS A 28 -1.28 4.14 1.74
N ALA A 29 -0.40 3.54 2.55
CA ALA A 29 0.99 3.95 2.67
C ALA A 29 1.93 2.80 2.28
N ILE A 30 2.98 3.13 1.55
CA ILE A 30 4.02 2.19 1.13
C ILE A 30 5.36 2.74 1.59
N LEU A 31 6.00 2.05 2.53
CA LEU A 31 7.37 2.30 2.95
C LEU A 31 8.28 1.26 2.31
N GLN A 32 9.29 1.70 1.56
CA GLN A 32 10.27 0.82 0.94
C GLN A 32 11.65 1.09 1.52
N VAL A 33 12.28 0.04 2.05
CA VAL A 33 13.67 0.05 2.50
C VAL A 33 14.48 -0.73 1.47
N LEU A 34 15.39 -0.06 0.79
CA LEU A 34 16.34 -0.66 -0.14
C LEU A 34 17.69 -0.76 0.56
N VAL A 35 18.29 -1.95 0.52
CA VAL A 35 19.61 -2.23 1.06
C VAL A 35 20.50 -2.70 -0.07
N GLU A 36 21.48 -1.88 -0.42
CA GLU A 36 22.48 -2.22 -1.43
C GLU A 36 23.79 -2.60 -0.73
N TYR A 37 24.36 -3.73 -1.11
CA TYR A 37 25.61 -4.21 -0.52
C TYR A 37 26.43 -4.99 -1.53
N GLN A 38 27.75 -4.93 -1.38
CA GLN A 38 28.69 -5.67 -2.20
C GLN A 38 29.08 -6.97 -1.50
N VAL A 39 29.06 -8.07 -2.24
CA VAL A 39 29.57 -9.36 -1.78
C VAL A 39 30.56 -9.90 -2.78
N LYS A 40 31.46 -10.75 -2.31
CA LYS A 40 32.29 -11.56 -3.20
C LYS A 40 31.60 -12.89 -3.48
N ASP A 41 31.54 -13.29 -4.74
CA ASP A 41 31.09 -14.63 -5.10
C ASP A 41 32.18 -15.69 -4.85
N ALA A 42 31.89 -16.95 -5.16
CA ALA A 42 32.83 -18.06 -5.00
C ALA A 42 34.11 -17.91 -5.86
N SER A 43 34.07 -17.06 -6.89
CA SER A 43 35.17 -16.76 -7.80
C SER A 43 35.89 -15.46 -7.43
N ASN A 44 35.61 -14.88 -6.25
CA ASN A 44 36.19 -13.65 -5.73
C ASN A 44 35.85 -12.39 -6.57
N ASN A 45 34.80 -12.44 -7.40
CA ASN A 45 34.28 -11.26 -8.11
C ASN A 45 33.40 -10.44 -7.19
N VAL A 46 33.46 -9.11 -7.31
CA VAL A 46 32.56 -8.20 -6.59
C VAL A 46 31.18 -8.19 -7.28
N VAL A 47 30.15 -8.58 -6.54
CA VAL A 47 28.76 -8.61 -6.98
C VAL A 47 27.96 -7.63 -6.13
N ASN A 48 27.23 -6.71 -6.78
CA ASN A 48 26.26 -5.86 -6.11
C ASN A 48 24.97 -6.66 -5.86
N ARG A 49 24.48 -6.65 -4.64
CA ARG A 49 23.19 -7.20 -4.25
C ARG A 49 22.28 -6.11 -3.72
N VAL A 50 21.01 -6.20 -4.06
CA VAL A 50 19.97 -5.28 -3.61
C VAL A 50 18.88 -6.09 -2.91
N GLY A 51 18.66 -5.82 -1.63
CA GLY A 51 17.49 -6.26 -0.88
C GLY A 51 16.43 -5.16 -0.89
N LYS A 52 15.17 -5.52 -1.08
CA LYS A 52 14.04 -4.60 -0.99
C LYS A 52 13.01 -5.13 0.00
N LEU A 53 12.79 -4.40 1.09
CA LEU A 53 11.70 -4.64 2.03
C LEU A 53 10.59 -3.61 1.76
N SER A 54 9.36 -4.08 1.52
CA SER A 54 8.19 -3.21 1.37
C SER A 54 7.23 -3.45 2.52
N LEU A 55 6.98 -2.41 3.32
CA LEU A 55 6.01 -2.38 4.40
C LEU A 55 4.80 -1.59 3.90
N ILE A 56 3.65 -2.24 3.83
CA ILE A 56 2.43 -1.68 3.25
C ILE A 56 1.37 -1.57 4.34
N ASP A 57 0.91 -0.36 4.61
CA ASP A 57 -0.22 -0.07 5.50
C ASP A 57 -1.42 0.30 4.65
N LEU A 58 -2.46 -0.53 4.69
CA LEU A 58 -3.65 -0.38 3.87
C LEU A 58 -4.73 0.41 4.61
N ALA A 59 -5.46 1.24 3.87
CA ALA A 59 -6.64 1.92 4.39
C ALA A 59 -7.73 0.92 4.83
N GLY A 60 -8.64 1.40 5.67
CA GLY A 60 -9.78 0.64 6.15
C GLY A 60 -10.64 0.06 5.01
N SER A 61 -11.15 -1.15 5.22
CA SER A 61 -12.02 -1.88 4.27
C SER A 61 -13.50 -1.77 4.62
N GLU A 62 -13.83 -0.95 5.61
CA GLU A 62 -15.21 -0.77 6.05
C GLU A 62 -16.10 -0.25 4.91
N ARG A 63 -17.32 -0.77 4.88
CA ARG A 63 -18.35 -0.25 3.98
C ARG A 63 -18.74 1.13 4.48
N ALA A 64 -18.61 2.13 3.61
CA ALA A 64 -19.35 3.36 3.79
C ALA A 64 -20.83 2.99 3.90
N LEU A 65 -21.48 3.31 5.02
CA LEU A 65 -22.93 3.23 5.11
C LEU A 65 -23.48 4.03 3.94
N ALA A 66 -24.38 3.42 3.16
CA ALA A 66 -25.08 4.08 2.07
C ALA A 66 -26.00 5.17 2.65
N THR A 67 -25.41 6.26 3.12
CA THR A 67 -26.15 7.47 3.42
C THR A 67 -26.42 8.15 2.08
N ASP A 68 -27.64 8.61 1.90
CA ASP A 68 -28.23 9.10 0.64
C ASP A 68 -27.61 10.43 0.13
N GLN A 69 -26.40 10.74 0.59
CA GLN A 69 -25.67 11.93 0.21
C GLN A 69 -24.49 11.53 -0.68
N ARG A 70 -24.58 11.94 -1.96
CA ARG A 70 -23.45 12.07 -2.91
C ARG A 70 -22.42 13.07 -2.37
N SER A 71 -21.85 12.77 -1.22
CA SER A 71 -20.83 13.56 -0.55
C SER A 71 -19.47 13.08 -1.04
N LEU A 72 -18.48 13.99 -1.05
CA LEU A 72 -17.08 13.68 -1.36
C LEU A 72 -16.55 12.46 -0.58
N ARG A 73 -17.05 12.27 0.65
CA ARG A 73 -16.72 11.13 1.52
C ARG A 73 -17.21 9.78 0.99
N SER A 74 -18.37 9.73 0.34
CA SER A 74 -18.85 8.49 -0.28
C SER A 74 -18.00 8.11 -1.51
N LEU A 75 -17.55 9.10 -2.29
CA LEU A 75 -16.67 8.88 -3.43
C LEU A 75 -15.29 8.41 -2.98
N GLU A 76 -14.76 9.01 -1.91
CA GLU A 76 -13.49 8.61 -1.28
C GLU A 76 -13.54 7.16 -0.79
N GLY A 77 -14.56 6.77 -0.03
CA GLY A 77 -14.74 5.39 0.43
C GLY A 77 -14.91 4.38 -0.71
N ALA A 78 -15.57 4.78 -1.81
CA ALA A 78 -15.67 3.94 -3.01
C ALA A 78 -14.30 3.74 -3.69
N ASN A 79 -13.45 4.75 -3.72
CA ASN A 79 -12.10 4.65 -4.29
C ASN A 79 -11.17 3.80 -3.42
N ILE A 80 -11.24 3.92 -2.08
CA ILE A 80 -10.50 3.06 -1.15
C ILE A 80 -10.88 1.59 -1.35
N ASN A 81 -12.19 1.29 -1.38
CA ASN A 81 -12.66 -0.07 -1.58
C ASN A 81 -12.31 -0.62 -2.98
N ARG A 82 -12.28 0.24 -4.01
CA ARG A 82 -11.85 -0.15 -5.35
C ARG A 82 -10.41 -0.66 -5.36
N SER A 83 -9.48 0.05 -4.72
CA SER A 83 -8.07 -0.37 -4.70
C SER A 83 -7.86 -1.66 -3.89
N LEU A 84 -8.58 -1.83 -2.79
CA LEU A 84 -8.56 -3.06 -1.98
C LEU A 84 -9.11 -4.27 -2.75
N LEU A 85 -10.20 -4.10 -3.49
CA LEU A 85 -10.76 -5.15 -4.35
C LEU A 85 -9.81 -5.52 -5.50
N ALA A 86 -9.14 -4.52 -6.11
CA ALA A 86 -8.12 -4.76 -7.12
C ALA A 86 -6.94 -5.57 -6.56
N LEU A 87 -6.49 -5.26 -5.34
CA LEU A 87 -5.44 -6.01 -4.64
C LEU A 87 -5.87 -7.47 -4.40
N SER A 88 -7.04 -7.70 -3.83
CA SER A 88 -7.57 -9.05 -3.61
C SER A 88 -7.72 -9.84 -4.92
N SER A 89 -8.19 -9.18 -5.99
CA SER A 89 -8.29 -9.79 -7.31
C SER A 89 -6.93 -10.21 -7.87
N CYS A 90 -5.89 -9.41 -7.67
CA CYS A 90 -4.52 -9.76 -8.06
C CYS A 90 -3.99 -10.96 -7.27
N ILE A 91 -4.19 -10.97 -5.95
CA ILE A 91 -3.77 -12.08 -5.07
C ILE A 91 -4.45 -13.38 -5.50
N ASN A 92 -5.77 -13.37 -5.69
CA ASN A 92 -6.51 -14.56 -6.10
C ASN A 92 -6.06 -15.06 -7.47
N ALA A 93 -5.86 -14.15 -8.44
CA ALA A 93 -5.37 -14.53 -9.77
C ALA A 93 -3.97 -15.16 -9.72
N LEU A 94 -3.10 -14.69 -8.84
CA LEU A 94 -1.76 -15.27 -8.62
C LEU A 94 -1.84 -16.66 -7.99
N VAL A 95 -2.65 -16.81 -6.93
CA VAL A 95 -2.86 -18.09 -6.25
C VAL A 95 -3.45 -19.14 -7.20
N GLU A 96 -4.39 -18.74 -8.05
CA GLU A 96 -5.02 -19.61 -9.04
C GLU A 96 -4.13 -19.88 -10.27
N GLY A 97 -2.94 -19.27 -10.36
CA GLY A 97 -2.02 -19.46 -11.50
C GLY A 97 -2.58 -18.92 -12.82
N LYS A 98 -3.42 -17.88 -12.78
CA LYS A 98 -4.00 -17.30 -14.00
C LYS A 98 -2.92 -16.69 -14.89
N LYS A 99 -3.07 -16.87 -16.21
CA LYS A 99 -2.19 -16.24 -17.21
C LYS A 99 -2.24 -14.71 -17.17
N HIS A 100 -3.40 -14.14 -16.86
CA HIS A 100 -3.59 -12.70 -16.76
C HIS A 100 -3.84 -12.29 -15.31
N ILE A 101 -3.01 -11.39 -14.79
CA ILE A 101 -3.17 -10.78 -13.47
C ILE A 101 -3.56 -9.30 -13.65
N PRO A 102 -4.67 -8.83 -13.05
CA PRO A 102 -5.24 -7.52 -13.33
C PRO A 102 -4.55 -6.37 -12.56
N TYR A 103 -3.22 -6.27 -12.63
CA TYR A 103 -2.42 -5.25 -11.90
C TYR A 103 -2.78 -3.79 -12.23
N ARG A 104 -3.53 -3.54 -13.32
CA ARG A 104 -3.89 -2.19 -13.79
C ARG A 104 -5.24 -1.69 -13.25
N ASN A 105 -5.96 -2.50 -12.48
CA ASN A 105 -7.26 -2.14 -11.94
C ASN A 105 -7.19 -1.17 -10.74
N SER A 106 -5.99 -0.96 -10.20
CA SER A 106 -5.65 0.11 -9.25
C SER A 106 -4.22 0.59 -9.52
N LYS A 107 -3.92 1.83 -9.14
CA LYS A 107 -2.53 2.30 -9.00
C LYS A 107 -1.99 1.97 -7.62
#